data_AF-A0A9D4CAT1-F1
#
_entry.id   AF-A0A9D4CAT1-F1
#
_cell.length_a   1.000
_cell.length_b   1.000
_cell.length_c   1.000
_cell.angle_alpha   90.00
_cell.angle_beta   90.00
_cell.angle_gamma   90.00
#
_symmetry.space_group_name_H-M   'P 1'
#
loop_
_entity.id
_entity.type
_entity.pdbx_description
1 polymer ?
#
loop_
_entity_poly.entity_id
_entity_poly.type
_entity_poly.pdbx_seq_one_letter_code
_entity_poly.pdbx_strand_id
1 'polypeptide(L)'
;MFRVKVRLIGLAIQAVVDMAAEVILVSNRVIAHISKRVPVLEQVYMKTAGRGLQMNGSIVGPVTIQLGDMVFQERVYVAPIEDCMLLRLDFLTKHGATIDIVGATMCLNGQVVPMVQEDALVKARVENVTVARTVIIPPSRWPWLSVLWVSR
;
A
#
# COMPACT_ATOMS: atom_id res chain seq x y z
N MET A 1 -0.15 4.00 -10.60
CA MET A 1 1.16 3.75 -9.98
C MET A 1 1.40 2.24 -9.80
N PHE A 2 2.65 1.76 -9.65
CA PHE A 2 2.90 0.33 -9.38
C PHE A 2 2.91 0.07 -7.88
N ARG A 3 2.28 -1.04 -7.47
CA ARG A 3 2.26 -1.51 -6.09
C ARG A 3 2.88 -2.90 -5.99
N VAL A 4 3.62 -3.15 -4.92
CA VAL A 4 4.26 -4.43 -4.64
C VAL A 4 3.98 -4.86 -3.20
N LYS A 5 3.76 -6.16 -3.01
CA LYS A 5 3.61 -6.75 -1.68
C LYS A 5 4.96 -6.76 -0.96
N VAL A 6 4.97 -6.22 0.25
CA VAL A 6 6.15 -6.15 1.12
C VAL A 6 5.74 -6.61 2.52
N ARG A 7 6.63 -7.27 3.24
CA ARG A 7 6.46 -7.47 4.69
C ARG A 7 7.36 -6.51 5.45
N LEU A 8 6.76 -5.61 6.21
CA LEU A 8 7.45 -4.67 7.09
C LEU A 8 7.33 -5.17 8.53
N ILE A 9 8.43 -5.60 9.15
CA ILE A 9 8.47 -6.15 10.52
C ILE A 9 7.43 -7.29 10.66
N GLY A 10 7.34 -8.15 9.64
CA GLY A 10 6.39 -9.26 9.57
C GLY A 10 4.97 -8.89 9.09
N LEU A 11 4.60 -7.61 9.09
CA LEU A 11 3.28 -7.16 8.62
C LEU A 11 3.26 -7.03 7.08
N ALA A 12 2.38 -7.79 6.43
CA ALA A 12 2.21 -7.70 4.98
C ALA A 12 1.44 -6.42 4.59
N ILE A 13 2.04 -5.60 3.74
CA ILE A 13 1.49 -4.32 3.25
C ILE A 13 1.67 -4.21 1.73
N GLN A 14 0.94 -3.28 1.13
CA GLN A 14 1.13 -2.88 -0.27
C GLN A 14 1.96 -1.60 -0.31
N ALA A 15 3.20 -1.71 -0.79
CA ALA A 15 4.08 -0.58 -1.00
C ALA A 15 3.90 -0.04 -2.42
N VAL A 16 3.88 1.27 -2.56
CA VAL A 16 3.98 1.97 -3.84
C VAL A 16 5.44 2.03 -4.25
N VAL A 17 5.75 1.66 -5.49
CA VAL A 17 7.08 1.90 -6.06
C VAL A 17 7.12 3.34 -6.57
N ASP A 18 7.93 4.18 -5.92
CA ASP A 18 8.05 5.61 -6.22
C ASP A 18 9.50 5.95 -6.61
N MET A 19 9.67 6.46 -7.83
CA MET A 19 10.97 6.87 -8.37
C MET A 19 11.35 8.28 -7.94
N ALA A 20 10.38 9.11 -7.56
CA ALA A 20 10.60 10.48 -7.13
C ALA A 20 10.88 10.59 -5.62
N ALA A 21 10.59 9.53 -4.86
CA ALA A 21 10.87 9.50 -3.43
C ALA A 21 12.38 9.45 -3.14
N GLU A 22 12.89 10.41 -2.39
CA GLU A 22 14.30 10.40 -1.94
C GLU A 22 14.56 9.42 -0.79
N VAL A 23 13.50 9.02 -0.07
CA VAL A 23 13.58 8.17 1.11
C VAL A 23 12.51 7.07 1.08
N ILE A 24 12.74 5.99 1.83
CA ILE A 24 11.68 5.01 2.10
C ILE A 24 10.75 5.61 3.16
N LEU A 25 9.48 5.82 2.79
CA LEU A 25 8.49 6.48 3.63
C LEU A 25 7.39 5.50 4.01
N VAL A 26 7.01 5.45 5.28
CA VAL A 26 5.99 4.55 5.83
C VAL A 26 4.91 5.39 6.50
N SER A 27 3.65 5.03 6.30
CA SER A 27 2.55 5.71 7.00
C SER A 27 2.62 5.47 8.50
N ASN A 28 2.37 6.51 9.29
CA ASN A 28 2.16 6.38 10.73
C ASN A 28 1.08 5.34 11.08
N ARG A 29 0.07 5.16 10.20
CA ARG A 29 -0.96 4.13 10.35
C ARG A 29 -0.35 2.73 10.36
N VAL A 30 0.59 2.45 9.46
CA VAL A 30 1.24 1.12 9.39
C VAL A 30 2.03 0.86 10.67
N ILE A 31 2.82 1.83 11.13
CA ILE A 31 3.59 1.69 12.37
C ILE A 31 2.69 1.48 13.59
N ALA A 32 1.53 2.14 13.65
CA ALA A 32 0.57 1.95 14.74
C ALA A 32 -0.02 0.53 14.81
N HIS A 33 -0.05 -0.21 13.69
CA HIS A 33 -0.51 -1.60 13.65
C HIS A 33 0.60 -2.62 13.94
N ILE A 34 1.85 -2.19 14.06
CA ILE A 34 2.97 -3.07 14.40
C ILE A 34 3.05 -3.17 15.92
N SER A 35 2.77 -4.37 16.46
CA SER A 35 2.79 -4.64 17.90
C SER A 35 4.18 -4.47 18.52
N LYS A 36 5.23 -4.66 17.72
CA LYS A 36 6.62 -4.52 18.14
C LYS A 36 7.00 -3.04 18.17
N ARG A 37 7.50 -2.57 19.31
CA ARG A 37 8.03 -1.21 19.42
C ARG A 37 9.26 -1.06 18.53
N VAL A 38 9.19 -0.12 17.59
CA VAL A 38 10.31 0.25 16.71
C VAL A 38 11.04 1.43 17.35
N PRO A 39 12.38 1.39 17.45
CA PRO A 39 13.14 2.53 17.97
C PRO A 39 12.99 3.73 17.03
N VAL A 40 12.63 4.87 17.63
CA VAL A 40 12.66 6.17 16.98
C VAL A 40 14.06 6.73 17.16
N LEU A 41 14.73 7.03 16.05
CA LEU A 41 16.09 7.54 16.03
C LEU A 41 16.11 9.07 16.07
N GLU A 42 15.21 9.72 15.32
CA GLU A 42 15.21 11.17 15.15
C GLU A 42 13.82 11.68 14.77
N GLN A 43 13.48 12.91 15.18
CA GLN A 43 12.32 13.65 14.69
C GLN A 43 12.76 14.57 13.55
N VAL A 44 12.04 14.55 12.43
CA VAL A 44 12.45 15.24 11.20
C VAL A 44 11.30 16.02 10.57
N TYR A 45 11.67 17.09 9.85
CA TYR A 45 10.77 17.83 8.97
C TYR A 45 11.09 17.47 7.53
N MET A 46 10.13 16.88 6.83
CA MET A 46 10.28 16.47 5.44
C MET A 46 9.65 17.50 4.52
N LYS A 47 10.33 17.79 3.41
CA LYS A 47 9.76 18.57 2.31
C LYS A 47 8.98 17.63 1.41
N THR A 48 7.77 18.02 1.02
CA THR A 48 6.90 17.22 0.15
C THR A 48 6.88 17.76 -1.27
N ALA A 49 6.42 16.94 -2.22
CA ALA A 49 6.21 17.37 -3.59
C ALA A 49 5.01 18.35 -3.65
N GLY A 50 5.32 19.65 -3.61
CA GLY A 50 4.34 20.74 -3.62
C GLY A 50 4.95 22.00 -3.02
N ARG A 51 4.62 23.19 -3.56
CA ARG A 51 5.27 24.44 -3.12
C ARG A 51 5.03 24.68 -1.63
N GLY A 52 6.11 24.63 -0.84
CA GLY A 52 6.12 25.03 0.57
C GLY A 52 5.45 24.05 1.55
N LEU A 53 5.04 22.86 1.10
CA LEU A 53 4.43 21.87 1.97
C LEU A 53 5.51 21.07 2.72
N GLN A 54 5.48 21.19 4.04
CA GLN A 54 6.31 20.41 4.96
C GLN A 54 5.45 19.45 5.76
N MET A 55 6.02 18.31 6.13
CA MET A 55 5.38 17.35 7.02
C MET A 55 6.31 16.91 8.13
N ASN A 56 5.75 16.77 9.32
CA ASN A 56 6.47 16.24 10.47
C ASN A 56 6.51 14.72 10.37
N GLY A 57 7.64 14.15 10.76
CA GLY A 57 7.78 12.72 10.88
C GLY A 57 8.97 12.33 11.71
N SER A 58 9.34 11.06 11.60
CA SER A 58 10.46 10.51 12.36
C SER A 58 11.24 9.49 11.54
N ILE A 59 12.52 9.36 11.82
CA ILE A 59 13.35 8.27 11.31
C ILE A 59 13.26 7.13 12.33
N VAL A 60 12.92 5.94 11.87
CA VAL A 60 12.83 4.74 12.70
C VAL A 60 13.70 3.62 12.13
N GLY A 61 14.21 2.77 13.00
CA GLY A 61 14.90 1.54 12.60
C GLY A 61 16.19 1.23 13.37
N PRO A 62 16.94 0.21 12.94
CA PRO A 62 16.71 -0.59 11.73
C PRO A 62 15.40 -1.38 11.77
N VAL A 63 14.69 -1.42 10.65
CA VAL A 63 13.48 -2.22 10.45
C VAL A 63 13.72 -3.29 9.40
N THR A 64 13.05 -4.43 9.58
CA THR A 64 13.10 -5.54 8.64
C THR A 64 12.10 -5.30 7.52
N ILE A 65 12.58 -5.20 6.28
CA ILE A 65 11.77 -5.14 5.07
C ILE A 65 12.00 -6.44 4.32
N GLN A 66 10.94 -7.17 4.01
CA GLN A 66 11.02 -8.37 3.19
C GLN A 66 10.24 -8.20 1.89
N LEU A 67 10.87 -8.53 0.78
CA LEU A 67 10.33 -8.42 -0.57
C LEU A 67 10.64 -9.71 -1.31
N GLY A 68 9.60 -10.50 -1.61
CA GLY A 68 9.79 -11.90 -1.99
C GLY A 68 10.47 -12.68 -0.85
N ASP A 69 11.55 -13.38 -1.19
CA ASP A 69 12.36 -14.16 -0.23
C ASP A 69 13.54 -13.35 0.33
N MET A 70 13.72 -12.11 -0.13
CA MET A 70 14.81 -11.26 0.30
C MET A 70 14.43 -10.43 1.53
N VAL A 71 15.40 -10.28 2.43
CA VAL A 71 15.25 -9.56 3.70
C VAL A 71 16.30 -8.48 3.82
N PHE A 72 15.87 -7.28 4.17
CA PHE A 72 16.68 -6.07 4.27
C PHE A 72 16.52 -5.43 5.65
N GLN A 73 17.60 -4.81 6.15
CA GLN A 73 17.57 -3.99 7.35
C GLN A 73 17.82 -2.54 6.95
N GLU A 74 16.80 -1.69 7.07
CA GLU A 74 16.87 -0.31 6.63
C GLU A 74 16.36 0.66 7.70
N ARG A 75 16.79 1.91 7.61
CA ARG A 75 16.11 3.02 8.30
C ARG A 75 15.00 3.52 7.40
N VAL A 76 13.83 3.77 7.99
CA VAL A 76 12.68 4.28 7.25
C VAL A 76 12.16 5.55 7.88
N TYR A 77 11.57 6.40 7.07
CA TYR A 77 10.88 7.60 7.52
C TYR A 77 9.42 7.25 7.80
N VAL A 78 8.85 7.83 8.84
CA VAL A 78 7.46 7.65 9.24
C VAL A 78 6.76 8.98 9.22
N ALA A 79 5.66 9.08 8.47
CA ALA A 79 4.94 10.33 8.27
C ALA A 79 3.43 10.10 8.06
N PRO A 80 2.58 11.13 8.20
CA PRO A 80 1.17 11.04 7.84
C PRO A 80 0.97 11.04 6.32
N ILE A 81 1.17 9.89 5.68
CA ILE A 81 0.85 9.65 4.27
C ILE A 81 -0.35 8.70 4.12
N GLU A 82 -1.04 8.79 2.98
CA GLU A 82 -2.21 7.98 2.66
C GLU A 82 -1.83 6.53 2.31
N ASP A 83 -0.83 6.36 1.45
CA ASP A 83 -0.29 5.06 1.09
C ASP A 83 0.39 4.39 2.27
N CYS A 84 0.34 3.06 2.34
CA CYS A 84 0.99 2.32 3.43
C CYS A 84 2.50 2.56 3.48
N MET A 85 3.14 2.58 2.30
CA MET A 85 4.59 2.74 2.16
C MET A 85 4.92 3.25 0.76
N LEU A 86 5.84 4.20 0.66
CA LEU A 86 6.53 4.58 -0.57
C LEU A 86 7.92 3.93 -0.56
N LEU A 87 8.14 3.05 -1.53
CA LEU A 87 9.38 2.34 -1.72
C LEU A 87 10.20 3.03 -2.80
N ARG A 88 11.30 3.64 -2.39
CA ARG A 88 12.23 4.32 -3.29
C ARG A 88 12.86 3.34 -4.28
N LEU A 89 12.89 3.71 -5.56
CA LEU A 89 13.52 2.90 -6.62
C LEU A 89 15.02 2.64 -6.35
N ASP A 90 15.76 3.61 -5.84
CA ASP A 90 17.20 3.45 -5.57
C ASP A 90 17.51 2.37 -4.53
N PHE A 91 16.59 2.10 -3.59
CA PHE A 91 16.74 0.97 -2.67
C PHE A 91 16.71 -0.35 -3.46
N LEU A 92 15.80 -0.45 -4.42
CA LEU A 92 15.68 -1.62 -5.29
C LEU A 92 16.90 -1.77 -6.21
N THR A 93 17.35 -0.70 -6.87
CA THR A 93 18.51 -0.76 -7.77
C THR A 93 19.81 -1.04 -7.03
N LYS A 94 20.01 -0.51 -5.82
CA LYS A 94 21.14 -0.84 -4.94
C LYS A 94 21.23 -2.35 -4.66
N HIS A 95 20.10 -3.03 -4.63
CA HIS A 95 20.02 -4.47 -4.41
C HIS A 95 19.86 -5.29 -5.70
N GLY A 96 20.16 -4.69 -6.86
CA GLY A 96 20.17 -5.39 -8.15
C GLY A 96 18.77 -5.68 -8.70
N ALA A 97 17.74 -4.95 -8.26
CA ALA A 97 16.41 -5.09 -8.82
C ALA A 97 16.36 -4.57 -10.27
N THR A 98 15.66 -5.30 -11.12
CA THR A 98 15.21 -4.83 -12.42
C THR A 98 13.69 -4.77 -12.44
N ILE A 99 13.15 -3.71 -13.02
CA ILE A 99 11.70 -3.48 -13.07
C ILE A 99 11.26 -3.59 -14.53
N ASP A 100 10.42 -4.58 -14.81
CA ASP A 100 9.68 -4.68 -16.06
C ASP A 100 8.32 -3.99 -15.88
N ILE A 101 8.26 -2.78 -16.42
CA ILE A 101 7.06 -1.92 -16.40
C ILE A 101 5.93 -2.55 -17.23
N VAL A 102 6.26 -3.17 -18.37
CA VAL A 102 5.27 -3.70 -19.31
C VAL A 102 4.68 -4.99 -18.76
N GLY A 103 5.53 -5.88 -18.25
CA GLY A 103 5.09 -7.11 -17.59
C GLY A 103 4.53 -6.90 -16.18
N ALA A 104 4.63 -5.68 -15.63
CA ALA A 104 4.30 -5.37 -14.23
C ALA A 104 5.01 -6.33 -13.26
N THR A 105 6.29 -6.62 -13.49
CA THR A 105 7.09 -7.50 -12.63
C THR A 105 8.38 -6.85 -12.22
N MET A 106 8.85 -7.18 -11.03
CA MET A 106 10.17 -6.81 -10.55
C MET A 106 10.99 -8.07 -10.39
N CYS A 107 12.15 -8.14 -11.01
CA CYS A 107 13.11 -9.20 -10.77
C CYS A 107 14.14 -8.72 -9.75
N LEU A 108 14.43 -9.55 -8.76
CA LEU A 108 15.37 -9.25 -7.69
C LEU A 108 16.15 -10.52 -7.35
N ASN A 109 17.47 -10.51 -7.56
CA ASN A 109 18.33 -11.70 -7.43
C ASN A 109 17.80 -12.95 -8.17
N GLY A 110 17.23 -12.77 -9.36
CA GLY A 110 16.65 -13.86 -10.16
C GLY A 110 15.24 -14.29 -9.72
N GLN A 111 14.70 -13.75 -8.63
CA GLN A 111 13.32 -13.96 -8.21
C GLN A 111 12.40 -12.94 -8.87
N VAL A 112 11.30 -13.41 -9.46
CA VAL A 112 10.26 -12.55 -10.01
C VAL A 112 9.21 -12.26 -8.94
N VAL A 113 9.06 -10.98 -8.61
CA VAL A 113 8.04 -10.45 -7.69
C VAL A 113 6.98 -9.71 -8.52
N PRO A 114 5.71 -10.15 -8.48
CA PRO A 114 4.65 -9.49 -9.23
C PRO A 114 4.34 -8.11 -8.63
N MET A 115 4.15 -7.13 -9.51
CA MET A 115 3.61 -5.83 -9.17
C MET A 115 2.20 -5.69 -9.74
N VAL A 116 1.44 -4.75 -9.18
CA VAL A 116 0.09 -4.46 -9.64
C VAL A 116 0.02 -2.99 -10.03
N GLN A 117 -0.42 -2.72 -11.26
CA GLN A 117 -0.75 -1.37 -11.68
C GLN A 117 -2.10 -0.96 -11.08
N GLU A 118 -2.15 0.23 -10.51
CA GLU A 118 -3.35 0.77 -9.84
C GLU A 118 -4.61 0.77 -10.71
N ASP A 119 -4.48 1.02 -12.02
CA ASP A 119 -5.62 0.98 -12.97
C ASP A 119 -6.21 -0.43 -13.12
N ALA A 120 -5.39 -1.47 -12.97
CA ALA A 120 -5.84 -2.86 -13.02
C ALA A 120 -6.63 -3.25 -11.77
N LEU A 121 -6.34 -2.67 -10.60
CA LEU A 121 -7.12 -2.88 -9.38
C LEU A 121 -8.51 -2.26 -9.48
N VAL A 122 -8.64 -1.11 -10.15
CA VAL A 122 -9.93 -0.46 -10.39
C VAL A 122 -10.78 -1.30 -11.35
N LYS A 123 -10.20 -1.84 -12.44
CA LYS A 123 -10.92 -2.77 -13.34
C LYS A 123 -11.35 -4.07 -12.66
N ALA A 124 -10.47 -4.70 -11.87
CA ALA A 124 -10.80 -5.91 -11.14
C ALA A 124 -11.92 -5.70 -10.09
N ARG A 125 -12.06 -4.48 -9.56
CA ARG A 125 -13.14 -4.12 -8.63
C ARG A 125 -14.50 -3.90 -9.32
N VAL A 126 -14.51 -3.75 -10.64
CA VAL A 126 -15.73 -3.53 -11.46
C VAL A 126 -16.20 -4.82 -12.15
N GLU A 127 -15.38 -5.87 -12.21
CA GLU A 127 -15.79 -7.15 -12.81
C GLU A 127 -16.37 -8.11 -11.76
N ASN A 128 -17.67 -8.37 -11.91
CA ASN A 128 -18.46 -9.48 -11.37
C ASN A 128 -18.82 -9.43 -9.87
N VAL A 129 -19.79 -8.58 -9.54
CA VAL A 129 -20.79 -8.92 -8.53
C VAL A 129 -22.12 -9.15 -9.23
N THR A 130 -22.38 -10.38 -9.66
CA THR A 130 -23.74 -10.82 -10.00
C THR A 130 -24.46 -11.04 -8.67
N VAL A 131 -25.15 -10.02 -8.16
CA VAL A 131 -26.05 -10.20 -7.02
C VAL A 131 -27.29 -10.94 -7.54
N ALA A 132 -27.27 -12.27 -7.52
CA ALA A 132 -28.47 -13.08 -7.66
C ALA A 132 -29.26 -13.03 -6.34
N ARG A 133 -29.86 -11.87 -6.02
CA ARG A 133 -30.82 -11.79 -4.91
C ARG A 133 -32.17 -12.25 -5.42
N THR A 134 -32.47 -13.53 -5.22
CA THR A 134 -33.84 -14.02 -5.36
C THR A 134 -34.62 -13.59 -4.13
N VAL A 135 -35.56 -12.66 -4.30
CA VAL A 135 -36.53 -12.31 -3.24
C VAL A 135 -37.77 -13.15 -3.48
N ILE A 136 -38.05 -14.10 -2.58
CA ILE A 136 -39.32 -14.81 -2.56
C ILE A 136 -40.36 -13.83 -2.02
N ILE A 137 -41.30 -13.41 -2.88
CA ILE A 137 -42.44 -12.60 -2.49
C ILE A 137 -43.56 -13.55 -2.06
N PRO A 138 -43.93 -13.63 -0.76
CA PRO A 138 -45.05 -14.44 -0.33
C PRO A 138 -46.37 -13.84 -0.84
N PRO A 139 -47.35 -14.66 -1.25
CA PRO A 139 -48.60 -14.14 -1.79
C PRO A 139 -49.57 -13.70 -0.69
N SER A 140 -50.07 -12.46 -0.81
CA SER A 140 -51.29 -11.87 -0.20
C SER A 140 -51.21 -11.47 1.29
N ARG A 141 -51.72 -10.33 1.81
CA ARG A 141 -52.72 -9.32 1.40
C ARG A 141 -52.39 -7.91 1.98
N TRP A 142 -52.36 -6.87 1.11
CA TRP A 142 -52.73 -5.43 1.31
C TRP A 142 -52.04 -4.51 2.37
N PRO A 143 -52.11 -3.15 2.26
CA PRO A 143 -51.19 -2.32 1.47
C PRO A 143 -50.63 -1.12 2.25
N TRP A 144 -49.36 -1.10 2.65
CA TRP A 144 -48.71 0.18 2.91
C TRP A 144 -47.29 0.15 2.36
N LEU A 145 -47.13 0.92 1.29
CA LEU A 145 -45.86 1.33 0.71
C LEU A 145 -44.94 1.88 1.79
N SER A 146 -43.71 1.37 1.81
CA SER A 146 -42.51 2.15 2.07
C SER A 146 -41.33 1.39 1.47
N VAL A 147 -41.16 1.54 0.16
CA VAL A 147 -39.86 1.31 -0.48
C VAL A 147 -38.93 2.40 0.06
N LEU A 148 -38.17 2.08 1.11
CA LEU A 148 -37.06 2.93 1.54
C LEU A 148 -35.90 2.73 0.56
N TRP A 149 -35.66 3.77 -0.21
CA TRP A 149 -34.50 3.94 -1.08
C TRP A 149 -33.20 3.91 -0.29
N VAL A 150 -32.16 3.38 -0.95
CA VAL A 150 -30.77 3.31 -0.48
C VAL A 150 -30.07 4.66 -0.66
N SER A 151 -29.30 5.09 0.36
CA SER A 151 -27.96 5.73 0.26
C SER A 151 -27.36 5.70 1.68
N ARG A 152 -26.07 5.44 1.95
CA ARG A 152 -24.81 5.78 1.29
C ARG A 152 -23.77 4.68 1.51
#